data_AF-A0A6V6ZCH7-F1
#
_entry.id   AF-A0A6V6ZCH7-F1
#
_cell.length_a   1.000
_cell.length_b   1.000
_cell.length_c   1.000
_cell.angle_alpha   90.00
_cell.angle_beta   90.00
_cell.angle_gamma   90.00
#
_symmetry.space_group_name_H-M   'P 1'
#
loop_
_entity.id
_entity.type
_entity.pdbx_description
1 polymer ?
#
loop_
_entity_poly.entity_id
_entity_poly.type
_entity_poly.pdbx_seq_one_letter_code
_entity_poly.pdbx_strand_id
1 'polypeptide(L)'
;MNPITKKTENINGIEYSFHISTESDQKHIKGYIQLLNYEDSFRKLENPSLVLKRILYYHIYSEMKKYMVVKTASIENDTEYHALFEIADLSLSGSTITETVQTENNQEVTLSMATLDSFKDCEESIQSPFGGNSRTLFDENSRDIMNLFSSTVLHIKINDPNHSQNSYSAIIDKAVQTFNDNKFGKAFLPIETERMNCNPKEVQIKYTIMPNGS
;
A
#
# COMPACT_ATOMS: atom_id res chain seq x y z
N MET A 1 -14.94 -16.52 -22.12
CA MET A 1 -16.06 -16.56 -21.15
C MET A 1 -15.42 -16.21 -19.82
N ASN A 2 -15.73 -15.03 -19.26
CA ASN A 2 -15.05 -14.58 -18.04
C ASN A 2 -15.56 -15.38 -16.84
N PRO A 3 -14.68 -15.77 -15.90
CA PRO A 3 -15.11 -16.47 -14.70
C PRO A 3 -16.05 -15.56 -13.90
N ILE A 4 -17.18 -16.13 -13.49
CA ILE A 4 -18.16 -15.48 -12.62
C ILE A 4 -17.99 -16.05 -11.23
N THR A 5 -17.63 -15.20 -10.26
CA THR A 5 -17.49 -15.60 -8.87
C THR A 5 -18.71 -15.15 -8.08
N LYS A 6 -19.32 -16.08 -7.35
CA LYS A 6 -20.35 -15.74 -6.34
C LYS A 6 -19.66 -15.43 -5.02
N LYS A 7 -19.96 -14.28 -4.43
CA LYS A 7 -19.39 -13.85 -3.15
C LYS A 7 -20.48 -13.36 -2.22
N THR A 8 -20.42 -13.77 -0.95
CA THR A 8 -21.30 -13.25 0.09
C THR A 8 -20.45 -12.46 1.08
N GLU A 9 -20.87 -11.23 1.40
CA GLU A 9 -20.21 -10.36 2.37
C GLU A 9 -21.24 -9.87 3.39
N ASN A 10 -20.86 -9.85 4.67
CA ASN A 10 -21.65 -9.20 5.69
C ASN A 10 -21.22 -7.73 5.80
N ILE A 11 -22.12 -6.81 5.46
CA ILE A 11 -21.87 -5.36 5.47
C ILE A 11 -22.89 -4.73 6.43
N ASN A 12 -22.40 -4.21 7.55
CA ASN A 12 -23.23 -3.59 8.61
C ASN A 12 -24.35 -4.51 9.13
N GLY A 13 -24.09 -5.82 9.22
CA GLY A 13 -25.04 -6.81 9.71
C GLY A 13 -26.03 -7.33 8.67
N ILE A 14 -25.93 -6.88 7.41
CA ILE A 14 -26.74 -7.36 6.28
C ILE A 14 -25.87 -8.22 5.38
N GLU A 15 -26.33 -9.43 5.07
CA GLU A 15 -25.65 -10.31 4.10
C GLU A 15 -26.00 -9.91 2.68
N TYR A 16 -25.00 -9.46 1.94
CA TYR A 16 -25.13 -9.20 0.51
C TYR A 16 -24.48 -10.34 -0.28
N SER A 17 -25.17 -10.78 -1.32
CA SER A 17 -24.64 -11.76 -2.26
C SER A 17 -24.44 -11.11 -3.63
N PHE A 18 -23.25 -11.29 -4.19
CA PHE A 18 -22.82 -10.66 -5.42
C PHE A 18 -22.40 -11.68 -6.47
N HIS A 19 -22.66 -11.34 -7.73
CA HIS A 19 -21.89 -11.79 -8.87
C HIS A 19 -20.76 -10.81 -9.15
N ILE A 20 -19.53 -11.32 -9.18
CA ILE A 20 -18.35 -10.53 -9.55
C ILE A 20 -17.74 -11.15 -10.80
N SER A 21 -17.43 -10.29 -11.79
CA SER A 21 -16.69 -10.69 -12.98
C SER A 21 -15.64 -9.65 -13.35
N THR A 22 -14.58 -10.10 -14.01
CA THR A 22 -13.44 -9.27 -14.38
C THR A 22 -13.07 -9.47 -15.85
N GLU A 23 -12.63 -8.39 -16.49
CA GLU A 23 -12.02 -8.39 -17.82
C GLU A 23 -10.70 -7.66 -17.76
N SER A 24 -9.60 -8.28 -18.19
CA SER A 24 -8.28 -7.65 -18.19
C SER A 24 -7.72 -7.52 -19.59
N ASP A 25 -7.13 -6.37 -19.87
CA ASP A 25 -6.15 -6.20 -20.94
C ASP A 25 -4.74 -6.01 -20.33
N GLN A 26 -3.76 -5.58 -21.14
CA GLN A 26 -2.38 -5.39 -20.68
C GLN A 26 -2.21 -4.21 -19.70
N LYS A 27 -3.08 -3.20 -19.76
CA LYS A 27 -2.97 -1.95 -19.01
C LYS A 27 -4.13 -1.73 -18.04
N HIS A 28 -5.27 -2.37 -18.26
CA HIS A 28 -6.48 -2.13 -17.50
C HIS A 28 -7.17 -3.41 -17.08
N ILE A 29 -7.94 -3.29 -16.01
CA ILE A 29 -8.87 -4.31 -15.53
C ILE A 29 -10.24 -3.65 -15.36
N LYS A 30 -11.26 -4.20 -16.00
CA LYS A 30 -12.66 -3.85 -15.76
C LYS A 30 -13.23 -4.83 -14.75
N GLY A 31 -13.84 -4.31 -13.70
CA GLY A 31 -14.52 -5.07 -12.68
C GLY A 31 -16.02 -4.76 -12.70
N TYR A 32 -16.82 -5.80 -12.48
CA TYR A 32 -18.27 -5.73 -12.45
C TYR A 32 -18.79 -6.39 -11.18
N ILE A 33 -19.67 -5.71 -10.44
CA ILE A 33 -20.47 -6.30 -9.35
C ILE A 33 -21.95 -6.20 -9.73
N GLN A 34 -22.66 -7.31 -9.61
CA GLN A 34 -24.12 -7.36 -9.71
C GLN A 34 -24.70 -8.03 -8.46
N LEU A 35 -25.77 -7.49 -7.88
CA LEU A 35 -26.47 -8.16 -6.78
C LEU A 35 -27.17 -9.43 -7.27
N LEU A 36 -27.08 -10.49 -6.47
CA LEU A 36 -27.75 -11.77 -6.73
C LEU A 36 -29.24 -11.74 -6.36
N ASN A 37 -29.63 -10.87 -5.43
CA ASN A 37 -31.01 -10.72 -4.98
C ASN A 37 -31.54 -9.35 -5.37
N TYR A 38 -32.61 -9.31 -6.18
CA TYR A 38 -33.21 -8.08 -6.70
C TYR A 38 -33.98 -7.28 -5.64
N GLU A 39 -34.25 -7.85 -4.46
CA GLU A 39 -34.85 -7.12 -3.33
C GLU A 39 -33.82 -6.27 -2.55
N ASP A 40 -32.52 -6.48 -2.83
CA ASP A 40 -31.44 -5.67 -2.29
C ASP A 40 -31.04 -4.55 -3.24
N SER A 41 -30.59 -3.45 -2.67
CA SER A 41 -30.20 -2.25 -3.41
C SER A 41 -28.94 -1.67 -2.79
N PHE A 42 -28.02 -1.22 -3.65
CA PHE A 42 -26.85 -0.48 -3.21
C PHE A 42 -27.20 0.80 -2.44
N ARG A 43 -28.41 1.35 -2.60
CA ARG A 43 -28.86 2.50 -1.80
C ARG A 43 -28.97 2.23 -0.31
N LYS A 44 -29.08 0.96 0.09
CA LYS A 44 -29.09 0.53 1.50
C LYS A 44 -27.69 0.54 2.12
N LEU A 45 -26.63 0.61 1.29
CA LEU A 45 -25.25 0.71 1.76
C LEU A 45 -24.93 2.16 2.09
N GLU A 46 -24.23 2.36 3.21
CA GLU A 46 -23.57 3.62 3.49
C GLU A 46 -22.35 3.75 2.57
N ASN A 47 -22.30 4.82 1.75
CA ASN A 47 -21.24 5.06 0.77
C ASN A 47 -21.01 3.87 -0.21
N PRO A 48 -22.02 3.47 -1.01
CA PRO A 48 -21.99 2.26 -1.82
C PRO A 48 -20.78 2.20 -2.76
N SER A 49 -20.42 3.33 -3.38
CA SER A 49 -19.27 3.39 -4.29
C SER A 49 -17.96 2.97 -3.60
N LEU A 50 -17.74 3.40 -2.35
CA LEU A 50 -16.52 3.05 -1.60
C LEU A 50 -16.50 1.56 -1.23
N VAL A 51 -17.63 1.04 -0.76
CA VAL A 51 -17.77 -0.37 -0.37
C VAL A 51 -17.57 -1.29 -1.58
N LEU A 52 -18.23 -0.98 -2.70
CA LEU A 52 -18.18 -1.77 -3.93
C LEU A 52 -16.80 -1.69 -4.60
N LYS A 53 -16.18 -0.50 -4.63
CA LYS A 53 -14.77 -0.29 -5.03
C LYS A 53 -13.85 -1.22 -4.25
N ARG A 54 -14.01 -1.25 -2.93
CA ARG A 54 -13.21 -2.07 -2.02
C ARG A 54 -13.40 -3.57 -2.30
N ILE A 55 -14.64 -4.04 -2.45
CA ILE A 55 -14.95 -5.45 -2.78
C ILE A 55 -14.29 -5.87 -4.09
N LEU A 56 -14.44 -5.07 -5.16
CA LEU A 56 -13.84 -5.37 -6.45
C LEU A 56 -12.33 -5.38 -6.40
N TYR A 57 -11.74 -4.39 -5.73
CA TYR A 57 -10.30 -4.31 -5.56
C TYR A 57 -9.75 -5.60 -4.91
N TYR A 58 -10.36 -6.05 -3.81
CA TYR A 58 -9.93 -7.29 -3.16
C TYR A 58 -10.06 -8.51 -4.04
N HIS A 59 -11.20 -8.63 -4.74
CA HIS A 59 -11.43 -9.76 -5.62
C HIS A 59 -10.35 -9.81 -6.71
N ILE A 60 -10.16 -8.71 -7.45
CA ILE A 60 -9.18 -8.63 -8.53
C ILE A 60 -7.76 -8.88 -8.00
N TYR A 61 -7.37 -8.28 -6.86
CA TYR A 61 -6.04 -8.49 -6.30
C TYR A 61 -5.83 -9.95 -5.86
N SER A 62 -6.85 -10.57 -5.25
CA SER A 62 -6.76 -11.96 -4.81
C SER A 62 -6.51 -12.94 -5.97
N GLU A 63 -7.11 -12.68 -7.13
CA GLU A 63 -6.97 -13.50 -8.34
C GLU A 63 -5.70 -13.19 -9.13
N MET A 64 -5.39 -11.91 -9.31
CA MET A 64 -4.36 -11.47 -10.26
C MET A 64 -3.03 -11.08 -9.63
N LYS A 65 -3.02 -10.79 -8.31
CA LYS A 65 -1.85 -10.30 -7.57
C LYS A 65 -1.19 -9.06 -8.20
N LYS A 66 -2.00 -8.24 -8.89
CA LYS A 66 -1.56 -6.99 -9.53
C LYS A 66 -2.00 -5.79 -8.71
N TYR A 67 -1.12 -4.82 -8.59
CA TYR A 67 -1.48 -3.50 -8.09
C TYR A 67 -2.24 -2.73 -9.16
N MET A 68 -3.20 -1.94 -8.72
CA MET A 68 -4.07 -1.22 -9.62
C MET A 68 -4.65 0.03 -8.97
N VAL A 69 -5.02 1.00 -9.79
CA VAL A 69 -5.63 2.26 -9.36
C VAL A 69 -6.97 2.40 -10.05
N VAL A 70 -8.01 2.74 -9.31
CA VAL A 70 -9.32 3.04 -9.90
C VAL A 70 -9.21 4.30 -10.76
N LYS A 71 -9.49 4.19 -12.05
CA LYS A 71 -9.60 5.32 -12.97
C LYS A 71 -10.98 5.94 -12.94
N THR A 72 -12.00 5.07 -12.97
CA THR A 72 -13.39 5.48 -12.95
C THR A 72 -14.23 4.36 -12.37
N ALA A 73 -15.33 4.74 -11.73
CA ALA A 73 -16.33 3.79 -11.28
C ALA A 73 -17.72 4.44 -11.32
N SER A 74 -18.71 3.64 -11.69
CA SER A 74 -20.11 4.05 -11.78
C SER A 74 -21.02 2.98 -11.18
N ILE A 75 -22.07 3.43 -10.50
CA ILE A 75 -23.24 2.61 -10.21
C ILE A 75 -24.20 2.89 -11.37
N GLU A 76 -24.37 1.93 -12.29
CA GLU A 76 -25.23 2.08 -13.48
C GLU A 76 -26.71 2.07 -13.09
N ASN A 77 -27.06 1.21 -12.13
CA ASN A 77 -28.39 1.12 -11.52
C ASN A 77 -28.26 0.68 -10.06
N ASP A 78 -29.38 0.56 -9.36
CA ASP A 78 -29.41 0.22 -7.94
C ASP A 78 -28.83 -1.17 -7.60
N THR A 79 -28.44 -1.98 -8.60
CA THR A 79 -27.96 -3.37 -8.46
C THR A 79 -26.65 -3.67 -9.20
N GLU A 80 -26.13 -2.75 -10.01
CA GLU A 80 -24.94 -2.96 -10.86
C GLU A 80 -23.89 -1.85 -10.69
N TYR A 81 -22.65 -2.28 -10.49
CA TYR A 81 -21.49 -1.41 -10.28
C TYR A 81 -20.34 -1.82 -11.19
N HIS A 82 -19.81 -0.85 -11.92
CA HIS A 82 -18.69 -1.02 -12.83
C HIS A 82 -17.51 -0.18 -12.37
N ALA A 83 -16.31 -0.74 -12.46
CA ALA A 83 -15.08 0.00 -12.19
C ALA A 83 -14.01 -0.34 -13.22
N LEU A 84 -13.29 0.68 -13.70
CA LEU A 84 -12.10 0.52 -14.51
C LEU A 84 -10.88 0.82 -13.64
N PHE A 85 -9.98 -0.14 -13.60
CA PHE A 85 -8.70 -0.04 -12.91
C PHE A 85 -7.57 0.03 -13.94
N GLU A 86 -6.59 0.89 -13.71
CA GLU A 86 -5.30 0.86 -14.41
C GLU A 86 -4.34 -0.01 -13.61
N ILE A 87 -3.67 -0.96 -14.26
CA ILE A 87 -2.64 -1.79 -13.65
C ILE A 87 -1.43 -0.89 -13.36
N ALA A 88 -1.04 -0.82 -12.10
CA ALA A 88 0.17 -0.13 -11.69
C ALA A 88 1.33 -1.12 -11.63
N ASP A 89 2.40 -0.80 -12.34
CA ASP A 89 3.67 -1.49 -12.16
C ASP A 89 4.35 -0.96 -10.90
N LEU A 90 4.18 -1.69 -9.81
CA LEU A 90 4.88 -1.44 -8.56
C LEU A 90 6.11 -2.35 -8.41
N SER A 91 6.71 -2.85 -9.51
CA SER A 91 7.98 -3.55 -9.40
C SER A 91 9.01 -2.63 -8.73
N LEU A 92 9.36 -3.03 -7.50
CA LEU A 92 10.34 -2.35 -6.65
C LEU A 92 11.70 -3.05 -6.75
N SER A 93 11.75 -4.26 -7.31
CA SER A 93 12.88 -5.18 -7.20
C SER A 93 14.21 -4.61 -7.69
N GLY A 94 15.18 -4.59 -6.78
CA GLY A 94 16.61 -4.61 -7.09
C GLY A 94 17.25 -3.27 -7.46
N SER A 95 16.48 -2.17 -7.53
CA SER A 95 17.06 -0.85 -7.78
C SER A 95 17.53 -0.19 -6.48
N THR A 96 18.83 0.08 -6.37
CA THR A 96 19.34 1.05 -5.40
C THR A 96 19.02 2.45 -5.92
N ILE A 97 18.35 3.24 -5.09
CA ILE A 97 17.93 4.61 -5.38
C ILE A 97 18.79 5.53 -4.53
N THR A 98 19.34 6.57 -5.13
CA THR A 98 20.05 7.62 -4.41
C THR A 98 19.11 8.81 -4.31
N GLU A 99 18.77 9.20 -3.09
CA GLU A 99 17.99 10.41 -2.82
C GLU A 99 18.85 11.44 -2.10
N THR A 100 18.69 12.70 -2.49
CA THR A 100 19.34 13.84 -1.84
C THR A 100 18.28 14.66 -1.15
N VAL A 101 18.41 14.81 0.18
CA VAL A 101 17.47 15.58 1.00
C VAL A 101 18.17 16.80 1.55
N GLN A 102 17.52 17.96 1.41
CA GLN A 102 17.98 19.20 2.02
C GLN A 102 17.53 19.27 3.49
N THR A 103 18.47 19.47 4.41
CA THR A 103 18.22 19.69 5.83
C THR A 103 17.72 21.11 6.11
N GLU A 104 17.25 21.37 7.33
CA GLU A 104 16.79 22.70 7.77
C GLU A 104 17.89 23.78 7.69
N ASN A 105 19.17 23.37 7.69
CA ASN A 105 20.32 24.27 7.58
C ASN A 105 20.82 24.43 6.13
N ASN A 106 20.01 24.07 5.14
CA ASN A 106 20.39 24.05 3.71
C ASN A 106 21.58 23.15 3.37
N GLN A 107 21.88 22.15 4.19
CA GLN A 107 22.89 21.13 3.86
C GLN A 107 22.23 20.00 3.09
N GLU A 108 22.89 19.51 2.04
CA GLU A 108 22.44 18.36 1.28
C GLU A 108 23.00 17.08 1.90
N VAL A 109 22.12 16.12 2.17
CA VAL A 109 22.48 14.79 2.66
C VAL A 109 22.04 13.75 1.65
N THR A 110 22.97 12.90 1.24
CA THR A 110 22.71 11.83 0.30
C THR A 110 22.43 10.52 1.04
N LEU A 111 21.35 9.86 0.67
CA LEU A 111 20.94 8.56 1.18
C LEU A 111 20.90 7.55 0.04
N SER A 112 21.29 6.31 0.32
CA SER A 112 21.01 5.16 -0.54
C SER A 112 19.83 4.39 0.03
N MET A 113 18.87 4.08 -0.83
CA MET A 113 17.69 3.28 -0.52
C MET A 113 17.65 2.04 -1.41
N ALA A 114 17.31 0.90 -0.84
CA ALA A 114 17.12 -0.35 -1.57
C ALA A 114 15.85 -1.04 -1.08
N THR A 115 15.13 -1.67 -1.98
CA THR A 115 13.97 -2.49 -1.62
C THR A 115 14.43 -3.92 -1.37
N LEU A 116 14.01 -4.50 -0.25
CA LEU A 116 14.28 -5.87 0.16
C LEU A 116 12.95 -6.64 0.29
N ASP A 117 13.00 -7.94 0.01
CA ASP A 117 11.86 -8.85 0.20
C ASP A 117 11.57 -9.09 1.69
N SER A 118 12.58 -8.95 2.53
CA SER A 118 12.50 -9.11 3.98
C SER A 118 13.55 -8.25 4.67
N PHE A 119 13.39 -8.07 5.99
CA PHE A 119 14.46 -7.52 6.81
C PHE A 119 15.73 -8.38 6.65
N LYS A 120 16.88 -7.72 6.62
CA LYS A 120 18.20 -8.35 6.61
C LYS A 120 18.99 -7.90 7.83
N ASP A 121 20.00 -8.68 8.20
CA ASP A 121 20.96 -8.26 9.22
C ASP A 121 21.69 -7.00 8.75
N CYS A 122 21.78 -6.01 9.63
CA CYS A 122 22.43 -4.74 9.34
C CYS A 122 23.97 -4.89 9.33
N GLU A 123 24.66 -4.14 8.49
CA GLU A 123 26.13 -4.24 8.34
C GLU A 123 26.88 -3.84 9.63
N GLU A 124 26.31 -2.92 10.42
CA GLU A 124 26.86 -2.46 11.69
C GLU A 124 25.77 -2.47 12.77
N SER A 125 25.62 -3.60 13.48
CA SER A 125 24.71 -3.71 14.63
C SER A 125 25.33 -3.04 15.88
N ILE A 126 25.47 -1.72 15.89
CA ILE A 126 25.66 -1.02 17.17
C ILE A 126 24.28 -0.88 17.78
N GLN A 127 23.91 -1.89 18.55
CA GLN A 127 22.67 -1.94 19.30
C GLN A 127 22.55 -0.64 20.12
N SER A 128 21.65 0.26 19.73
CA SER A 128 21.42 1.51 20.45
C SER A 128 21.00 1.16 21.88
N PRO A 129 21.67 1.67 22.94
CA PRO A 129 21.30 1.41 24.32
C PRO A 129 19.94 2.03 24.71
N PHE A 130 19.27 2.77 23.81
CA PHE A 130 18.07 3.56 24.10
C PHE A 130 16.89 3.37 23.12
N GLY A 131 16.85 2.31 22.30
CA GLY A 131 15.79 2.16 21.29
C GLY A 131 15.20 0.76 21.24
N GLY A 132 14.08 0.54 21.92
CA GLY A 132 13.30 -0.68 21.78
C GLY A 132 12.85 -0.90 20.34
N ASN A 133 12.81 -2.16 19.91
CA ASN A 133 12.11 -2.59 18.71
C ASN A 133 10.62 -2.22 18.85
N SER A 134 10.27 -0.98 18.50
CA SER A 134 8.89 -0.52 18.48
C SER A 134 8.18 -1.14 17.29
N ARG A 135 7.66 -2.36 17.48
CA ARG A 135 6.65 -2.94 16.60
C ARG A 135 5.34 -2.21 16.90
N THR A 136 5.06 -1.13 16.17
CA THR A 136 3.73 -0.53 16.18
C THR A 136 2.79 -1.46 15.42
N LEU A 137 2.15 -2.37 16.15
CA LEU A 137 1.13 -3.25 15.58
C LEU A 137 -0.17 -2.47 15.49
N PHE A 138 -0.67 -2.27 14.27
CA PHE A 138 -2.02 -1.73 14.08
C PHE A 138 -3.08 -2.70 14.63
N ASP A 139 -4.25 -2.12 14.89
CA ASP A 139 -5.46 -2.77 15.41
C ASP A 139 -5.84 -4.05 14.62
N GLU A 140 -6.39 -5.07 15.28
CA GLU A 140 -6.54 -6.42 14.72
C GLU A 140 -7.38 -6.46 13.43
N ASN A 141 -8.41 -5.60 13.32
CA ASN A 141 -9.23 -5.49 12.11
C ASN A 141 -8.48 -4.92 10.89
N SER A 142 -7.39 -4.18 11.11
CA SER A 142 -6.55 -3.63 10.04
C SER A 142 -5.47 -4.62 9.59
N ARG A 143 -5.14 -5.64 10.39
CA ARG A 143 -4.18 -6.70 10.03
C ARG A 143 -4.68 -7.59 8.89
N ASP A 144 -5.95 -7.99 8.91
CA ASP A 144 -6.51 -8.85 7.87
C ASP A 144 -6.52 -8.18 6.49
N ILE A 145 -6.80 -6.87 6.48
CA ILE A 145 -6.74 -6.05 5.27
C ILE A 145 -5.29 -5.87 4.82
N MET A 146 -4.35 -5.58 5.74
CA MET A 146 -2.94 -5.38 5.39
C MET A 146 -2.25 -6.66 4.88
N ASN A 147 -2.61 -7.83 5.40
CA ASN A 147 -2.08 -9.12 4.95
C ASN A 147 -2.43 -9.45 3.49
N LEU A 148 -3.41 -8.76 2.91
CA LEU A 148 -3.78 -8.92 1.51
C LEU A 148 -2.85 -8.18 0.56
N PHE A 149 -2.11 -7.16 1.01
CA PHE A 149 -1.25 -6.36 0.15
C PHE A 149 0.21 -6.79 0.33
N SER A 150 1.00 -6.84 -0.75
CA SER A 150 2.41 -7.19 -0.59
C SER A 150 3.12 -6.11 0.22
N SER A 151 3.87 -6.55 1.23
CA SER A 151 4.79 -5.69 1.95
C SER A 151 6.11 -5.58 1.20
N THR A 152 6.80 -4.47 1.35
CA THR A 152 8.18 -4.28 0.91
C THR A 152 8.98 -3.69 2.05
N VAL A 153 10.22 -4.14 2.22
CA VAL A 153 11.15 -3.53 3.17
C VAL A 153 12.00 -2.51 2.42
N LEU A 154 12.04 -1.27 2.88
CA LEU A 154 12.99 -0.26 2.42
C LEU A 154 14.18 -0.26 3.36
N HIS A 155 15.36 -0.53 2.84
CA HIS A 155 16.64 -0.38 3.52
C HIS A 155 17.27 0.95 3.15
N ILE A 156 17.62 1.76 4.14
CA ILE A 156 18.02 3.15 3.98
C ILE A 156 19.34 3.34 4.72
N LYS A 157 20.34 3.90 4.02
CA LYS A 157 21.66 4.19 4.56
C LYS A 157 22.08 5.60 4.20
N ILE A 158 22.51 6.37 5.19
CA ILE A 158 23.05 7.72 5.01
C ILE A 158 24.52 7.62 4.62
N ASN A 159 24.89 8.24 3.51
CA ASN A 159 26.25 8.18 2.96
C ASN A 159 27.15 9.34 3.44
N ASP A 160 26.71 10.13 4.42
CA ASP A 160 27.44 11.30 4.94
C ASP A 160 28.11 11.02 6.30
N PRO A 161 29.46 11.10 6.39
CA PRO A 161 30.19 10.95 7.64
C PRO A 161 30.03 12.12 8.64
N ASN A 162 29.68 13.33 8.20
CA ASN A 162 29.94 14.57 8.96
C ASN A 162 28.73 15.20 9.67
N HIS A 163 27.53 14.62 9.55
CA HIS A 163 26.32 15.14 10.19
C HIS A 163 26.17 14.67 11.64
N SER A 164 25.54 15.50 12.49
CA SER A 164 25.31 15.12 13.89
C SER A 164 24.26 14.01 14.00
N GLN A 165 24.46 13.06 14.92
CA GLN A 165 23.56 11.90 15.06
C GLN A 165 22.09 12.24 15.33
N ASN A 166 21.82 13.40 15.95
CA ASN A 166 20.47 13.79 16.37
C ASN A 166 19.55 14.19 15.20
N SER A 167 20.08 14.46 14.01
CA SER A 167 19.28 14.85 12.84
C SER A 167 18.96 13.70 11.89
N TYR A 168 19.60 12.54 12.02
CA TYR A 168 19.49 11.47 11.03
C TYR A 168 18.10 10.82 10.94
N SER A 169 17.38 10.65 12.05
CA SER A 169 16.01 10.11 12.01
C SER A 169 15.09 11.01 11.18
N ALA A 170 15.11 12.32 11.41
CA ALA A 170 14.28 13.27 10.68
C ALA A 170 14.64 13.32 9.19
N ILE A 171 15.94 13.22 8.86
CA ILE A 171 16.42 13.16 7.47
C ILE A 171 15.92 11.88 6.78
N ILE A 172 16.00 10.74 7.46
CA ILE A 172 15.48 9.46 6.97
C ILE A 172 13.98 9.54 6.72
N ASP A 173 13.20 10.03 7.68
CA ASP A 173 11.74 10.11 7.55
C ASP A 173 11.33 11.03 6.38
N LYS A 174 12.05 12.13 6.17
CA LYS A 174 11.85 13.02 5.00
C LYS A 174 12.25 12.36 3.68
N ALA A 175 13.34 11.59 3.64
CA ALA A 175 13.76 10.84 2.46
C ALA A 175 12.73 9.78 2.07
N VAL A 176 12.22 9.04 3.06
CA VAL A 176 11.14 8.07 2.91
C VAL A 176 9.89 8.72 2.34
N GLN A 177 9.46 9.85 2.91
CA GLN A 177 8.29 10.56 2.45
C GLN A 177 8.46 10.99 0.99
N THR A 178 9.61 11.57 0.65
CA THR A 178 9.92 12.00 -0.72
C THR A 178 9.93 10.82 -1.69
N PHE A 179 10.56 9.71 -1.32
CA PHE A 179 10.57 8.48 -2.10
C PHE A 179 9.15 7.95 -2.35
N ASN A 180 8.34 7.89 -1.30
CA ASN A 180 6.96 7.43 -1.37
C ASN A 180 6.11 8.33 -2.28
N ASP A 181 6.21 9.65 -2.11
CA ASP A 181 5.49 10.63 -2.94
C ASP A 181 5.93 10.54 -4.41
N ASN A 182 7.21 10.34 -4.69
CA ASN A 182 7.72 10.23 -6.06
C ASN A 182 7.35 8.89 -6.72
N LYS A 183 7.46 7.78 -5.99
CA LYS A 183 7.26 6.43 -6.54
C LYS A 183 5.78 6.08 -6.67
N PHE A 184 4.97 6.49 -5.71
CA PHE A 184 3.56 6.09 -5.62
C PHE A 184 2.58 7.24 -5.86
N GLY A 185 3.02 8.49 -5.68
CA GLY A 185 2.15 9.65 -5.75
C GLY A 185 1.01 9.58 -4.74
N LYS A 186 -0.09 10.26 -5.05
CA LYS A 186 -1.30 10.25 -4.22
C LYS A 186 -2.21 9.04 -4.44
N ALA A 187 -1.88 8.20 -5.42
CA ALA A 187 -2.71 7.06 -5.82
C ALA A 187 -2.58 5.87 -4.87
N PHE A 188 -1.49 5.80 -4.11
CA PHE A 188 -1.29 4.81 -3.05
C PHE A 188 -0.94 5.48 -1.73
N LEU A 189 -1.24 4.78 -0.65
CA LEU A 189 -0.90 5.09 0.72
C LEU A 189 0.09 4.01 1.21
N PRO A 190 1.38 4.33 1.32
CA PRO A 190 2.33 3.45 1.98
C PRO A 190 2.12 3.54 3.50
N ILE A 191 1.83 2.41 4.13
CA ILE A 191 1.63 2.31 5.58
C ILE A 191 2.85 1.62 6.18
N GLU A 192 3.57 2.32 7.06
CA GLU A 192 4.68 1.74 7.83
C GLU A 192 4.12 0.72 8.81
N THR A 193 4.48 -0.56 8.64
CA THR A 193 4.00 -1.68 9.47
C THR A 193 5.02 -2.17 10.50
N GLU A 194 6.30 -2.07 10.18
CA GLU A 194 7.40 -2.45 11.07
C GLU A 194 8.64 -1.59 10.77
N ARG A 195 9.44 -1.27 11.80
CA ARG A 195 10.71 -0.55 11.67
C ARG A 195 11.81 -1.24 12.45
N MET A 196 13.00 -1.31 11.86
CA MET A 196 14.22 -1.84 12.45
C MET A 196 15.31 -0.78 12.35
N ASN A 197 15.66 -0.18 13.48
CA ASN A 197 16.75 0.80 13.56
C ASN A 197 18.08 0.06 13.71
N CYS A 198 18.87 -0.02 12.64
CA CYS A 198 20.15 -0.71 12.64
C CYS A 198 21.21 0.05 13.44
N ASN A 199 21.36 1.34 13.13
CA ASN A 199 22.24 2.30 13.78
C ASN A 199 21.74 3.72 13.43
N PRO A 200 22.34 4.81 13.95
CA PRO A 200 21.86 6.16 13.66
C PRO A 200 21.86 6.55 12.17
N LYS A 201 22.60 5.84 11.30
CA LYS A 201 22.71 6.12 9.86
C LYS A 201 22.00 5.09 8.97
N GLU A 202 21.40 4.07 9.56
CA GLU A 202 20.85 2.93 8.84
C GLU A 202 19.53 2.47 9.48
N VAL A 203 18.49 2.36 8.65
CA VAL A 203 17.19 1.84 9.06
C VAL A 203 16.66 0.89 8.00
N GLN A 204 15.84 -0.07 8.43
CA GLN A 204 14.97 -0.81 7.55
C GLN A 204 13.52 -0.58 7.96
N ILE A 205 12.65 -0.31 7.01
CA ILE A 205 11.24 -0.01 7.27
C ILE A 205 10.37 -0.85 6.34
N LYS A 206 9.45 -1.62 6.92
CA LYS A 206 8.50 -2.45 6.19
C LYS A 206 7.22 -1.67 5.94
N TYR A 207 6.93 -1.44 4.66
CA TYR A 207 5.70 -0.81 4.21
C TYR A 207 4.73 -1.83 3.65
N THR A 208 3.45 -1.58 3.88
CA THR A 208 2.35 -2.17 3.11
C THR A 208 1.80 -1.08 2.20
N ILE A 209 1.83 -1.31 0.88
CA ILE A 209 1.37 -0.33 -0.10
C ILE A 209 -0.10 -0.61 -0.40
N MET A 210 -0.97 0.32 -0.01
CA MET A 210 -2.41 0.24 -0.23
C MET A 210 -2.84 1.28 -1.28
N PRO A 211 -3.83 1.00 -2.14
CA PRO A 211 -4.45 2.05 -2.94
C PRO A 211 -5.06 3.12 -2.04
N ASN A 212 -4.92 4.38 -2.44
CA ASN A 212 -5.60 5.46 -1.77
C ASN A 212 -7.10 5.39 -2.10
N GLY A 213 -7.93 5.25 -1.06
CA GLY A 213 -9.38 5.15 -1.18
C GLY A 213 -10.07 6.47 -1.49
N SER A 214 -9.37 7.58 -1.27
CA SER A 214 -9.80 8.98 -1.42
C SER A 214 -10.20 9.35 -2.84
#